data_AF-A0A2M8NLB0-F1
#
_entry.id   AF-A0A2M8NLB0-F1
#
_cell.length_a   1.000
_cell.length_b   1.000
_cell.length_c   1.000
_cell.angle_alpha   90.00
_cell.angle_beta   90.00
_cell.angle_gamma   90.00
#
_symmetry.space_group_name_H-M   'P 1'
#
loop_
_entity.id
_entity.type
_entity.pdbx_description
1 polymer ?
#
loop_
_entity_poly.entity_id
_entity_poly.type
_entity_poly.pdbx_seq_one_letter_code
_entity_poly.pdbx_strand_id
1 'polypeptide(L)'
;MTETFLIVGLGNPGAQYARTRHNMGFRAVETLAERHGLTFSKVEHKAQTASGTIAGQRVILAKPLTYMNLSGDSVAPLARFYKIEPDRILIIADDLD
;
A
#
# COMPACT_ATOMS: atom_id res chain seq x y z
N MET A 1 18.84 -4.90 12.85
CA MET A 1 17.85 -5.35 11.85
C MET A 1 17.28 -4.09 11.21
N THR A 2 17.29 -3.94 9.89
CA THR A 2 16.66 -2.77 9.25
C THR A 2 15.16 -2.91 9.39
N GLU A 3 14.56 -2.02 10.17
CA GLU A 3 13.13 -2.07 10.43
C GLU A 3 12.39 -1.58 9.19
N THR A 4 11.49 -2.42 8.67
CA THR A 4 10.74 -2.13 7.44
C THR A 4 9.30 -1.84 7.78
N PHE A 5 8.77 -0.74 7.26
CA PHE A 5 7.35 -0.40 7.36
C PHE A 5 6.62 -0.80 6.09
N LEU A 6 5.37 -1.22 6.26
CA LEU A 6 4.43 -1.44 5.17
C LEU A 6 3.34 -0.38 5.26
N ILE A 7 3.22 0.46 4.23
CA ILE A 7 2.15 1.45 4.13
C ILE A 7 1.23 1.02 2.98
N VAL A 8 -0.01 0.69 3.32
CA VAL A 8 -1.00 0.17 2.37
C VAL A 8 -2.06 1.22 2.13
N GLY A 9 -2.28 1.56 0.86
CA GLY A 9 -3.46 2.32 0.44
C GLY A 9 -4.55 1.34 0.07
N LEU A 10 -5.72 1.43 0.71
CA LEU A 10 -6.89 0.64 0.34
C LEU A 10 -7.68 1.30 -0.80
N GLY A 11 -8.39 0.48 -1.56
CA GLY A 11 -9.21 0.90 -2.70
C GLY A 11 -9.57 -0.28 -3.61
N ASN A 12 -10.31 0.00 -4.68
CA ASN A 12 -10.64 -0.97 -5.72
C ASN A 12 -9.82 -0.76 -7.00
N PRO A 13 -9.30 -1.82 -7.64
CA PRO A 13 -8.59 -1.73 -8.91
C PRO A 13 -9.54 -1.53 -10.10
N GLY A 14 -9.06 -0.84 -11.14
CA GLY A 14 -9.79 -0.63 -12.39
C GLY A 14 -10.22 0.82 -12.60
N ALA A 15 -10.24 1.24 -13.88
CA ALA A 15 -10.44 2.63 -14.28
C ALA A 15 -11.78 3.23 -13.78
N GLN A 16 -12.81 2.39 -13.64
CA GLN A 16 -14.13 2.77 -13.12
C GLN A 16 -14.10 3.27 -11.66
N TYR A 17 -13.11 2.85 -10.85
CA TYR A 17 -13.00 3.23 -9.44
C TYR A 17 -11.98 4.35 -9.18
N ALA A 18 -11.13 4.67 -10.17
CA ALA A 18 -9.99 5.57 -10.01
C ALA A 18 -10.35 6.98 -9.51
N ARG A 19 -11.59 7.44 -9.75
CA ARG A 19 -12.09 8.76 -9.32
C ARG A 19 -13.14 8.69 -8.20
N THR A 20 -13.33 7.53 -7.58
CA THR A 20 -14.26 7.37 -6.46
C THR A 20 -13.59 7.75 -5.13
N ARG A 21 -14.39 8.22 -4.16
CA ARG A 21 -13.91 8.49 -2.79
C ARG A 21 -13.30 7.23 -2.15
N HIS A 22 -13.75 6.06 -2.56
CA HIS A 22 -13.26 4.77 -2.09
C HIS A 22 -11.81 4.45 -2.46
N ASN A 23 -11.20 5.22 -3.36
CA ASN A 23 -9.80 5.05 -3.76
C ASN A 23 -8.87 6.11 -3.12
N MET A 24 -9.31 6.81 -2.06
CA MET A 24 -8.46 7.80 -1.38
C MET A 24 -7.21 7.16 -0.77
N GLY A 25 -7.29 5.90 -0.30
CA GLY A 25 -6.11 5.16 0.15
C GLY A 25 -5.06 4.99 -0.95
N PHE A 26 -5.46 4.56 -2.15
CA PHE A 26 -4.55 4.48 -3.31
C PHE A 26 -3.92 5.83 -3.65
N ARG A 27 -4.73 6.89 -3.70
CA ARG A 27 -4.24 8.24 -4.03
C ARG A 27 -3.24 8.75 -3.00
N ALA A 28 -3.46 8.43 -1.72
CA ALA A 28 -2.54 8.82 -0.65
C ALA A 28 -1.17 8.15 -0.81
N VAL A 29 -1.13 6.83 -1.06
CA VAL A 29 0.16 6.14 -1.26
C VAL A 29 0.83 6.48 -2.59
N GLU A 30 0.07 6.79 -3.64
CA GLU A 30 0.61 7.34 -4.90
C GLU A 30 1.27 8.70 -4.69
N THR A 31 0.59 9.61 -4.00
CA THR A 31 1.13 10.92 -3.67
C THR A 31 2.37 10.81 -2.78
N LEU A 32 2.38 9.87 -1.84
CA LEU A 32 3.54 9.59 -1.00
C LEU A 32 4.71 9.05 -1.82
N ALA A 33 4.45 8.12 -2.75
CA ALA A 33 5.46 7.58 -3.65
C ALA A 33 6.09 8.70 -4.49
N GLU A 34 5.26 9.54 -5.12
CA GLU A 34 5.72 10.68 -5.94
C GLU A 34 6.61 11.64 -5.15
N ARG A 35 6.18 12.04 -3.94
CA ARG A 35 6.95 12.97 -3.07
C ARG A 35 8.34 12.44 -2.69
N HIS A 36 8.51 11.12 -2.68
CA HIS A 36 9.77 10.46 -2.33
C HIS A 36 10.48 9.84 -3.53
N GLY A 37 10.04 10.12 -4.77
CA GLY A 37 10.66 9.58 -5.99
C GLY A 37 10.58 8.05 -6.09
N LEU A 38 9.56 7.43 -5.50
CA LEU A 38 9.33 5.99 -5.53
C LEU A 38 8.37 5.64 -6.68
N THR A 39 8.65 4.54 -7.36
CA THR A 39 7.83 4.07 -8.49
C THR A 39 7.23 2.71 -8.17
N PHE A 40 5.92 2.57 -8.35
CA PHE A 40 5.23 1.29 -8.33
C PHE A 40 5.66 0.46 -9.55
N SER A 41 6.62 -0.45 -9.35
CA SER A 41 7.28 -1.20 -10.42
C SER A 41 7.10 -2.71 -10.34
N LYS A 42 6.60 -3.21 -9.20
CA LYS A 42 6.41 -4.64 -8.96
C LYS A 42 4.95 -4.96 -8.69
N VAL A 43 4.59 -6.21 -8.97
CA VAL A 43 3.34 -6.81 -8.51
C VAL A 43 3.70 -8.02 -7.66
N GLU A 44 3.38 -7.96 -6.37
CA GLU A 44 3.74 -8.96 -5.37
C GLU A 44 2.50 -9.25 -4.52
N HIS A 45 2.17 -10.53 -4.31
CA HIS A 45 1.04 -10.92 -3.45
C HIS A 45 -0.26 -10.16 -3.75
N LYS A 46 -0.62 -10.05 -5.03
CA LYS A 46 -1.78 -9.30 -5.52
C LYS A 46 -1.76 -7.80 -5.16
N ALA A 47 -0.60 -7.17 -4.94
CA ALA A 47 -0.47 -5.72 -4.76
C ALA A 47 0.52 -5.13 -5.75
N GLN A 48 0.25 -3.92 -6.25
CA GLN A 48 1.32 -3.09 -6.82
C GLN A 48 2.18 -2.54 -5.69
N THR A 49 3.49 -2.68 -5.80
CA THR A 49 4.43 -2.25 -4.75
C THR A 49 5.48 -1.28 -5.26
N ALA A 50 5.84 -0.33 -4.40
CA ALA A 50 7.00 0.54 -4.52
C ALA A 50 7.83 0.41 -3.24
N SER A 51 9.15 0.53 -3.31
CA SER A 51 10.01 0.41 -2.13
C SER A 51 11.12 1.45 -2.16
N GLY A 52 11.47 1.97 -0.99
CA GLY A 52 12.61 2.87 -0.84
C GLY A 52 12.83 3.28 0.60
N THR A 53 13.40 4.46 0.80
CA THR A 53 13.68 5.02 2.12
C THR A 53 12.87 6.30 2.32
N ILE A 54 12.10 6.36 3.39
CA ILE A 54 11.35 7.55 3.82
C ILE A 54 11.77 7.86 5.26
N ALA A 55 12.19 9.10 5.52
CA ALA A 55 12.67 9.54 6.84
C ALA A 55 13.74 8.61 7.46
N GLY A 56 14.64 8.06 6.64
CA GLY A 56 15.70 7.13 7.08
C GLY A 56 15.24 5.69 7.37
N GLN A 57 13.96 5.39 7.19
CA GLN A 57 13.38 4.05 7.38
C GLN A 57 13.11 3.37 6.05
N ARG A 58 13.28 2.04 6.00
CA ARG A 58 12.90 1.27 4.81
C ARG A 58 11.38 1.17 4.76
N VAL A 59 10.78 1.54 3.64
CA VAL A 59 9.34 1.55 3.45
C VAL A 59 8.97 0.78 2.20
N ILE A 60 7.89 0.01 2.32
CA ILE A 60 7.18 -0.62 1.21
C ILE A 60 5.81 0.03 1.13
N LEU A 61 5.51 0.64 -0.02
CA LEU A 61 4.18 1.13 -0.34
C LEU A 61 3.44 0.05 -1.12
N ALA A 62 2.18 -0.18 -0.79
CA ALA A 62 1.36 -1.20 -1.42
C ALA A 62 -0.02 -0.70 -1.80
N LYS A 63 -0.49 -1.11 -2.99
CA LYS A 63 -1.87 -0.99 -3.45
C LYS A 63 -2.43 -2.38 -3.77
N PRO A 64 -3.26 -2.97 -2.90
CA PRO A 64 -3.91 -4.24 -3.18
C PRO A 64 -4.71 -4.19 -4.49
N LEU A 65 -4.48 -5.12 -5.40
CA LEU A 65 -5.23 -5.32 -6.64
C LEU A 65 -6.39 -6.31 -6.46
N THR A 66 -6.83 -6.51 -5.22
CA THR A 66 -8.06 -7.23 -4.89
C THR A 66 -9.23 -6.25 -4.86
N TYR A 67 -10.47 -6.75 -4.82
CA TYR A 67 -11.55 -5.91 -4.31
C TYR A 67 -11.32 -5.56 -2.83
N MET A 68 -11.86 -4.42 -2.40
CA MET A 68 -11.66 -3.84 -1.06
C MET A 68 -11.98 -4.85 0.07
N ASN A 69 -13.08 -5.59 -0.07
CA ASN A 69 -13.50 -6.60 0.90
C ASN A 69 -12.54 -7.79 1.03
N LEU A 70 -11.57 -7.92 0.11
CA LEU A 70 -10.56 -8.99 0.06
C LEU A 70 -9.13 -8.45 0.24
N SER A 71 -8.95 -7.20 0.68
CA SER A 71 -7.60 -6.61 0.85
C SER A 71 -6.69 -7.42 1.79
N GLY A 72 -7.26 -8.13 2.77
CA GLY A 72 -6.50 -9.03 3.65
C GLY A 72 -5.76 -10.16 2.91
N ASP A 73 -6.32 -10.63 1.79
CA ASP A 73 -5.70 -11.68 0.94
C ASP A 73 -4.46 -11.19 0.21
N SER A 74 -4.26 -9.87 0.16
CA SER A 74 -3.07 -9.25 -0.40
C SER A 74 -2.11 -8.78 0.70
N VAL A 75 -2.62 -8.06 1.71
CA VAL A 75 -1.81 -7.45 2.76
C VAL A 75 -1.12 -8.50 3.63
N ALA A 76 -1.84 -9.54 4.07
CA ALA A 76 -1.27 -10.49 5.02
C ALA A 76 -0.13 -11.35 4.43
N PRO A 77 -0.23 -11.90 3.20
CA PRO A 77 0.90 -12.57 2.56
C PRO A 77 2.08 -11.64 2.28
N LEU A 78 1.83 -10.38 1.89
CA LEU A 78 2.87 -9.39 1.62
C LEU A 78 3.67 -9.05 2.89
N ALA A 79 2.98 -8.79 4.00
CA ALA A 79 3.61 -8.55 5.30
C ALA A 79 4.46 -9.75 5.75
N ARG A 80 3.93 -10.98 5.60
CA ARG A 80 4.68 -12.21 5.92
C ARG A 80 5.93 -12.38 5.05
N PHE A 81 5.83 -12.12 3.75
CA PHE A 81 6.97 -12.23 2.82
C PHE A 81 8.11 -11.29 3.22
N TYR A 82 7.78 -10.04 3.58
CA TYR A 82 8.75 -9.06 4.03
C TYR A 82 9.09 -9.13 5.53
N LYS A 83 8.49 -10.08 6.27
CA LYS A 83 8.67 -10.28 7.72
C LYS A 83 8.38 -9.00 8.53
N ILE A 84 7.25 -8.37 8.23
CA ILE A 84 6.81 -7.12 8.85
C ILE A 84 5.77 -7.44 9.92
N GLU A 85 6.03 -6.98 11.15
CA GLU A 85 5.11 -7.11 12.29
C GLU A 85 3.93 -6.13 12.18
N PRO A 86 2.75 -6.46 12.76
CA PRO A 86 1.54 -5.64 12.63
C PRO A 86 1.68 -4.19 13.09
N ASP A 87 2.53 -3.91 14.09
CA ASP A 87 2.81 -2.56 14.61
C ASP A 87 3.57 -1.66 13.62
N ARG A 88 4.05 -2.23 12.51
CA ARG A 88 4.72 -1.53 11.40
C ARG A 88 3.91 -1.50 10.12
N ILE A 89 2.64 -1.87 10.21
CA ILE A 89 1.70 -1.80 9.11
C ILE A 89 0.80 -0.58 9.32
N LEU A 90 0.89 0.38 8.39
CA LEU A 90 -0.02 1.51 8.32
C LEU A 90 -1.02 1.27 7.20
N ILE A 91 -2.32 1.27 7.53
CA ILE A 91 -3.40 1.16 6.57
C ILE A 91 -4.01 2.55 6.37
N ILE A 92 -4.09 3.00 5.11
CA ILE A 92 -4.74 4.23 4.71
C ILE A 92 -6.01 3.86 3.94
N ALA A 93 -7.17 4.24 4.49
CA ALA A 93 -8.48 4.03 3.89
C ALA A 93 -9.24 5.36 3.83
N ASP A 94 -10.27 5.43 2.99
CA ASP A 94 -11.27 6.49 3.08
C ASP A 94 -12.05 6.39 4.39
N ASP A 95 -12.42 7.54 4.93
CA ASP A 95 -13.30 7.67 6.09
C ASP A 95 -14.57 8.42 5.65
N LEU A 96 -15.73 7.95 6.09
CA LEU A 96 -17.05 8.49 5.73
C LEU A 96 -17.75 9.17 6.90
N ASP A 97 -17.11 9.27 8.06
CA ASP A 97 -17.61 10.06 9.20
C ASP A 97 -17.76 11.57 8.88
#